data_AF-A0A445FY04-F1
#
_entry.id   AF-A0A445FY04-F1
#
_cell.length_a   1.000
_cell.length_b   1.000
_cell.length_c   1.000
_cell.angle_alpha   90.00
_cell.angle_beta   90.00
_cell.angle_gamma   90.00
#
_symmetry.space_group_name_H-M   'P 1'
#
loop_
_entity.id
_entity.type
_entity.pdbx_description
1 polymer ?
#
loop_
_entity_poly.entity_id
_entity_poly.type
_entity_poly.pdbx_seq_one_letter_code
_entity_poly.pdbx_strand_id
1 'polypeptide(L)'
;MSSCCLEKENHVVETATPQREDTDIILDAMVLGSNVVFPAALNAAIELKVFEIIGKESSEESGGFMSPHEIASKLLLPTQQHHSDLPNRLERLLLLLASYSLLTVSTRTDENGSAVRVYAVSPSGKYFVYDKNGGGYLASFTSFLCHPAMLGVWLNFKEAIIDPEIDLFKKVHGISKFEYFGKEPELNHVFNKAMNDVCTTHMKKILEVYTGYEGISTLVNVAGGTGQCLKLIISKYPSIKGINFDLPHVIENSPPIPGNQSISLAAPTCFCRSN
;
A
#
# COMPACT_ATOMS: atom_id res chain seq x y z
N MET A 1 -59.66 -20.06 -15.36
CA MET A 1 -58.23 -19.86 -15.67
C MET A 1 -57.61 -19.20 -14.44
N SER A 2 -57.07 -20.02 -13.52
CA SER A 2 -56.45 -19.53 -12.29
C SER A 2 -54.97 -19.30 -12.55
N SER A 3 -54.50 -18.08 -12.31
CA SER A 3 -53.09 -17.70 -12.44
C SER A 3 -52.30 -18.33 -11.30
N CYS A 4 -51.43 -19.29 -11.62
CA CYS A 4 -50.51 -19.89 -10.68
C CYS A 4 -49.34 -18.92 -10.45
N CYS A 5 -49.40 -18.12 -9.39
CA CYS A 5 -48.21 -17.44 -8.87
C CYS A 5 -47.29 -18.52 -8.27
N LEU A 6 -46.21 -18.84 -8.97
CA LEU A 6 -45.11 -19.63 -8.42
C LEU A 6 -44.32 -18.73 -7.47
N GLU A 7 -44.62 -18.82 -6.17
CA GLU A 7 -43.72 -18.35 -5.13
C GLU A 7 -42.41 -19.16 -5.24
N LYS A 8 -41.31 -18.50 -5.62
CA LYS A 8 -39.98 -19.10 -5.52
C LYS A 8 -39.61 -19.13 -4.04
N GLU A 9 -39.69 -20.30 -3.41
CA GLU A 9 -39.09 -20.53 -2.09
C GLU A 9 -37.57 -20.29 -2.20
N ASN A 10 -37.11 -19.19 -1.63
CA ASN A 10 -35.68 -18.96 -1.41
C ASN A 10 -35.21 -19.92 -0.31
N HIS A 11 -34.75 -21.11 -0.68
CA HIS A 11 -34.03 -21.99 0.23
C HIS A 11 -32.71 -21.34 0.63
N VAL A 12 -32.70 -20.64 1.76
CA VAL A 12 -31.47 -20.17 2.41
C VAL A 12 -30.81 -21.41 3.03
N VAL A 13 -29.72 -21.87 2.41
CA VAL A 13 -28.85 -22.89 3.01
C VAL A 13 -27.96 -22.18 4.03
N GLU A 14 -28.31 -22.26 5.31
CA GLU A 14 -27.43 -21.82 6.38
C GLU A 14 -26.18 -22.69 6.39
N THR A 15 -25.05 -22.12 6.01
CA THR A 15 -23.75 -22.71 6.28
C THR A 15 -23.51 -22.64 7.79
N ALA A 16 -23.34 -23.80 8.44
CA ALA A 16 -23.08 -23.86 9.86
C ALA A 16 -21.78 -23.10 10.22
N THR A 17 -21.93 -21.88 10.72
CA THR A 17 -20.83 -21.11 11.29
C THR A 17 -20.42 -21.79 12.61
N PRO A 18 -19.12 -22.02 12.89
CA PRO A 18 -18.69 -22.57 14.16
C PRO A 18 -19.28 -21.75 15.32
N GLN A 19 -19.82 -22.42 16.34
CA GLN A 19 -20.28 -21.73 17.56
C GLN A 19 -19.06 -21.09 18.24
N ARG A 20 -18.89 -19.78 18.04
CA ARG A 20 -18.01 -18.93 18.85
C ARG A 20 -18.81 -18.37 20.02
N GLU A 21 -18.14 -18.13 21.14
CA GLU A 21 -18.76 -17.46 22.27
C GLU A 21 -19.18 -16.04 21.86
N ASP A 22 -20.36 -15.59 22.30
CA ASP A 22 -20.92 -14.26 21.96
C ASP A 22 -19.94 -13.12 22.27
N THR A 23 -19.07 -13.31 23.26
CA THR A 23 -18.05 -12.33 23.66
C THR A 23 -16.98 -12.14 22.58
N ASP A 24 -16.51 -13.21 21.95
CA ASP A 24 -15.52 -13.14 20.87
C ASP A 24 -16.10 -12.45 19.64
N ILE A 25 -17.37 -12.69 19.33
CA ILE A 25 -18.08 -12.07 18.22
C ILE A 25 -18.22 -10.55 18.44
N ILE A 26 -18.54 -10.14 19.67
CA ILE A 26 -18.64 -8.72 20.03
C ILE A 26 -17.27 -8.05 19.89
N LEU A 27 -16.19 -8.68 20.39
CA LEU A 27 -14.84 -8.12 20.28
C LEU A 27 -14.39 -7.96 18.82
N ASP A 28 -14.64 -8.96 17.98
CA ASP A 28 -14.35 -8.88 16.54
C ASP A 28 -15.12 -7.74 15.89
N ALA A 29 -16.42 -7.60 16.18
CA ALA A 29 -17.25 -6.51 15.66
C ALA A 29 -16.74 -5.13 16.11
N MET A 30 -16.29 -5.00 17.36
CA MET A 30 -15.71 -3.76 17.88
C MET A 30 -14.39 -3.40 17.18
N VAL A 31 -13.51 -4.39 16.95
CA VAL A 31 -12.25 -4.20 16.21
C VAL A 31 -12.54 -3.78 14.76
N LEU A 32 -13.45 -4.47 14.08
CA LEU A 32 -13.83 -4.15 12.70
C LEU A 32 -14.49 -2.78 12.59
N GLY A 33 -15.37 -2.41 13.51
CA GLY A 33 -16.02 -1.10 13.54
C GLY A 33 -15.04 0.06 13.81
N SER A 34 -13.90 -0.23 14.45
CA SER A 34 -12.86 0.73 14.80
C SER A 34 -11.66 0.67 13.84
N ASN A 35 -11.78 -0.06 12.73
CA ASN A 35 -10.64 -0.43 11.88
C ASN A 35 -9.86 0.78 11.34
N VAL A 36 -10.47 1.98 11.22
CA VAL A 36 -9.77 3.21 10.78
C VAL A 36 -8.53 3.55 11.62
N VAL A 37 -8.48 3.13 12.89
CA VAL A 37 -7.35 3.39 13.79
C VAL A 37 -6.08 2.67 13.33
N PHE A 38 -6.20 1.44 12.82
CA PHE A 38 -5.04 0.63 12.44
C PHE A 38 -4.32 1.19 11.20
N PRO A 39 -4.97 1.48 10.05
CA PRO A 39 -4.33 2.13 8.90
C PRO A 39 -3.70 3.47 9.26
N ALA A 40 -4.34 4.28 10.12
CA ALA A 40 -3.77 5.55 10.56
C ALA A 40 -2.48 5.34 11.37
N ALA A 41 -2.47 4.39 12.30
CA ALA A 41 -1.28 4.03 13.07
C ALA A 41 -0.17 3.45 12.18
N LEU A 42 -0.52 2.57 11.23
CA LEU A 42 0.42 2.01 10.26
C LEU A 42 1.04 3.11 9.38
N ASN A 43 0.24 4.05 8.88
CA ASN A 43 0.74 5.19 8.11
C ASN A 43 1.69 6.06 8.94
N ALA A 44 1.35 6.34 10.19
CA ALA A 44 2.26 7.07 11.09
C ALA A 44 3.59 6.34 11.31
N ALA A 45 3.56 5.01 11.47
CA ALA A 45 4.78 4.20 11.59
C ALA A 45 5.65 4.24 10.32
N ILE A 46 5.03 4.28 9.14
CA ILE A 46 5.71 4.43 7.84
C ILE A 46 6.34 5.82 7.72
N GLU A 47 5.60 6.88 8.04
CA GLU A 47 6.11 8.27 7.99
C GLU A 47 7.27 8.50 8.97
N LEU A 48 7.18 7.89 10.16
CA LEU A 48 8.24 7.89 11.17
C LEU A 48 9.40 6.93 10.84
N LYS A 49 9.32 6.17 9.73
CA LYS A 49 10.31 5.19 9.29
C LYS A 49 10.63 4.12 10.34
N VAL A 50 9.63 3.74 11.13
CA VAL A 50 9.79 2.77 12.23
C VAL A 50 10.30 1.43 11.71
N PHE A 51 9.75 0.95 10.59
CA PHE A 51 10.16 -0.31 9.98
C PHE A 51 11.60 -0.26 9.48
N GLU A 52 12.03 0.83 8.85
CA GLU A 52 13.41 1.01 8.41
C GLU A 52 14.39 1.09 9.57
N ILE A 53 14.03 1.83 10.62
CA ILE A 53 14.88 1.96 11.81
C ILE A 53 15.12 0.58 12.43
N ILE A 54 14.05 -0.19 12.68
CA ILE A 54 14.19 -1.54 13.26
C ILE A 54 14.92 -2.48 12.29
N GLY A 55 14.55 -2.45 11.01
CA GLY A 55 15.05 -3.38 10.00
C GLY A 55 16.50 -3.12 9.54
N LYS A 56 17.06 -1.93 9.75
CA LYS A 56 18.41 -1.55 9.28
C LYS A 56 19.37 -1.15 10.38
N GLU A 57 18.88 -0.69 11.52
CA GLU A 57 19.72 -0.15 12.58
C GLU A 57 19.77 -1.02 13.84
N SER A 58 19.05 -2.14 13.84
CA SER A 58 19.27 -3.20 14.83
C SER A 58 20.62 -3.87 14.57
N SER A 59 21.34 -4.21 15.65
CA SER A 59 22.62 -4.91 15.54
C SER A 59 22.39 -6.43 15.48
N GLU A 60 23.33 -7.15 14.89
CA GLU A 60 23.33 -8.62 14.96
C GLU A 60 23.41 -9.11 16.42
N GLU A 61 24.12 -8.35 17.27
CA GLU A 61 24.22 -8.59 18.72
C GLU A 61 22.88 -8.44 19.45
N SER A 62 21.99 -7.55 18.98
CA SER A 62 20.64 -7.39 19.54
C SER A 62 19.62 -8.39 18.95
N GLY A 63 20.07 -9.32 18.09
CA GLY A 63 19.23 -10.30 17.43
C GLY A 63 18.17 -9.68 16.50
N GLY A 64 18.41 -8.46 16.02
CA GLY A 64 17.43 -7.72 15.20
C GLY A 64 16.34 -7.00 16.00
N PHE A 65 16.44 -6.94 17.34
CA PHE A 65 15.46 -6.31 18.21
C PHE A 65 15.90 -4.92 18.69
N MET A 66 14.92 -4.01 18.87
CA MET A 66 15.11 -2.67 19.41
C MET A 66 14.00 -2.28 20.40
N SER A 67 14.38 -1.58 21.47
CA SER A 67 13.47 -0.98 22.45
C SER A 67 12.83 0.30 21.94
N PRO A 68 11.69 0.75 22.52
CA PRO A 68 11.10 2.03 22.18
C PRO A 68 12.04 3.22 22.36
N HIS A 69 12.95 3.18 23.35
CA HIS A 69 13.95 4.23 23.58
C HIS A 69 14.98 4.30 22.45
N GLU A 70 15.52 3.16 22.01
CA GLU A 70 16.46 3.12 20.89
C GLU A 70 15.80 3.60 19.60
N ILE A 71 14.58 3.15 19.31
CA ILE A 71 13.86 3.58 18.11
C ILE A 71 13.59 5.08 18.17
N ALA A 72 13.09 5.60 19.30
CA ALA A 72 12.84 7.02 19.50
C ALA A 72 14.11 7.87 19.29
N SER A 73 15.27 7.40 19.76
CA SER A 73 16.55 8.09 19.59
C SER A 73 17.02 8.24 18.13
N LYS A 74 16.50 7.38 17.24
CA LYS A 74 16.84 7.34 15.81
C LYS A 74 15.79 8.03 14.92
N LEU A 75 14.68 8.49 15.51
CA LEU A 75 13.69 9.26 14.77
C LEU A 75 14.26 10.62 14.37
N LEU A 76 14.16 10.95 13.08
CA LEU A 76 14.60 12.22 12.51
C LEU A 76 13.55 13.32 12.75
N LEU A 77 13.32 13.66 14.01
CA LEU A 77 12.37 14.72 14.42
C LEU A 77 13.10 16.04 14.70
N PRO A 78 12.48 17.21 14.40
CA PRO A 78 12.97 18.51 14.85
C PRO A 78 13.22 18.52 16.37
N THR A 79 14.29 19.17 16.84
CA THR A 79 14.71 19.18 18.26
C THR A 79 13.58 19.54 19.24
N GLN A 80 12.68 20.44 18.85
CA GLN A 80 11.54 20.87 19.66
C GLN A 80 10.45 19.81 19.86
N GLN A 81 10.47 18.73 19.06
CA GLN A 81 9.51 17.62 19.11
C GLN A 81 10.02 16.41 19.89
N HIS A 82 11.27 16.47 20.39
CA HIS A 82 11.84 15.45 21.28
C HIS A 82 11.28 15.64 22.69
N HIS A 83 10.18 14.95 22.97
CA HIS A 83 9.57 14.89 24.29
C HIS A 83 10.07 13.67 25.06
N SER A 84 10.28 13.80 26.37
CA SER A 84 10.70 12.69 27.24
C SER A 84 9.73 11.50 27.23
N ASP A 85 8.45 11.73 26.94
CA ASP A 85 7.41 10.69 26.86
C ASP A 85 7.28 10.05 25.46
N LEU A 86 8.10 10.46 24.48
CA LEU A 86 8.07 9.90 23.12
C LEU A 86 8.25 8.36 23.10
N PRO A 87 9.18 7.75 23.87
CA PRO A 87 9.34 6.30 23.91
C PRO A 87 8.06 5.57 24.36
N ASN A 88 7.32 6.10 25.35
CA ASN A 88 6.08 5.48 25.83
C ASN A 88 4.95 5.56 24.80
N ARG A 89 4.81 6.70 24.12
CA ARG A 89 3.84 6.84 23.01
C ARG A 89 4.18 5.92 21.84
N LEU A 90 5.47 5.80 21.52
CA LEU A 90 5.96 4.88 20.50
C LEU A 90 5.71 3.43 20.90
N GLU A 91 5.89 3.06 22.17
CA GLU A 91 5.61 1.71 22.64
C GLU A 91 4.16 1.29 22.38
N ARG A 92 3.19 2.18 22.62
CA ARG A 92 1.77 1.90 22.33
C ARG A 92 1.53 1.63 20.84
N LEU A 93 2.20 2.39 19.95
CA LEU A 93 2.16 2.17 18.51
C LEU A 93 2.78 0.81 18.15
N LEU A 94 3.96 0.49 18.69
CA LEU A 94 4.68 -0.76 18.43
C LEU A 94 3.87 -1.98 18.88
N LEU A 95 3.19 -1.90 20.02
CA LEU A 95 2.29 -2.96 20.50
C LEU A 95 1.11 -3.19 19.56
N LEU A 96 0.51 -2.12 19.01
CA LEU A 96 -0.55 -2.23 18.01
C LEU A 96 -0.03 -2.88 16.71
N LEU A 97 1.16 -2.50 16.25
CA LEU A 97 1.76 -3.14 15.07
C LEU A 97 2.10 -4.62 15.32
N ALA A 98 2.55 -4.94 16.54
CA ALA A 98 2.83 -6.32 16.95
C ALA A 98 1.55 -7.17 17.06
N SER A 99 0.43 -6.62 17.54
CA SER A 99 -0.84 -7.35 17.60
C SER A 99 -1.40 -7.70 16.21
N TYR A 100 -1.06 -6.89 15.19
CA TYR A 100 -1.33 -7.18 13.78
C TYR A 100 -0.20 -7.96 13.08
N SER A 101 0.74 -8.53 13.85
CA SER A 101 1.84 -9.36 13.36
C SER A 101 2.78 -8.66 12.37
N LEU A 102 2.84 -7.32 12.37
CA LEU A 102 3.81 -6.57 11.58
C LEU A 102 5.16 -6.45 12.29
N LEU A 103 5.16 -6.57 13.61
CA LEU A 103 6.35 -6.65 14.45
C LEU A 103 6.30 -7.91 15.31
N THR A 104 7.48 -8.41 15.68
CA THR A 104 7.64 -9.42 16.73
C THR A 104 8.05 -8.73 18.01
N VAL A 105 7.47 -9.12 19.14
CA VAL A 105 7.80 -8.57 20.46
C VAL A 105 8.57 -9.61 21.29
N SER A 106 9.59 -9.17 22.01
CA SER A 106 10.34 -9.94 22.99
C SER A 106 10.68 -9.07 24.20
N THR A 107 11.31 -9.65 25.22
CA THR A 107 11.79 -8.94 26.40
C THR A 107 13.27 -9.19 26.59
N ARG A 108 14.02 -8.14 26.93
CA ARG A 108 15.42 -8.23 27.36
C ARG A 108 15.62 -7.50 28.68
N THR A 109 16.63 -7.91 29.43
CA THR A 109 17.04 -7.23 30.66
C THR A 109 17.95 -6.07 30.30
N ASP A 110 17.68 -4.88 30.83
CA ASP A 110 18.55 -3.71 30.67
C ASP A 110 19.71 -3.69 31.69
N GLU A 111 20.58 -2.68 31.61
CA GLU A 111 21.73 -2.50 32.51
C GLU A 111 21.32 -2.34 33.98
N ASN A 112 20.08 -1.94 34.25
CA ASN A 112 19.52 -1.76 35.59
C ASN A 112 18.81 -3.03 36.10
N GLY A 113 18.86 -4.14 35.36
CA GLY A 113 18.18 -5.38 35.71
C GLY A 113 16.66 -5.38 35.43
N SER A 114 16.14 -4.34 34.77
CA SER A 114 14.72 -4.21 34.47
C SER A 114 14.35 -4.90 33.16
N ALA A 115 13.17 -5.52 33.09
CA ALA A 115 12.67 -6.13 31.87
C ALA A 115 12.11 -5.05 30.92
N VAL A 116 12.68 -4.95 29.73
CA VAL A 116 12.28 -3.99 28.69
C VAL A 116 11.76 -4.74 27.47
N ARG A 117 10.60 -4.32 26.94
CA ARG A 117 10.07 -4.84 25.67
C ARG A 117 10.91 -4.34 24.50
N VAL A 118 11.17 -5.24 23.57
CA VAL A 118 11.92 -4.98 22.34
C VAL A 118 11.20 -5.57 21.14
N TYR A 119 11.39 -4.94 19.99
CA TYR A 119 10.63 -5.20 18.79
C TYR A 119 11.56 -5.49 17.61
N ALA A 120 11.20 -6.48 16.80
CA ALA A 120 11.86 -6.81 15.55
C ALA A 120 10.84 -6.76 14.40
N VAL A 121 11.29 -6.49 13.17
CA VAL A 121 10.43 -6.56 11.99
C VAL A 121 10.03 -8.02 11.74
N SER A 122 8.72 -8.28 11.59
CA SER A 122 8.23 -9.63 11.29
C SER A 122 8.39 -9.98 9.81
N PRO A 123 8.17 -11.26 9.41
CA PRO A 123 8.10 -11.62 7.99
C PRO A 123 7.07 -10.85 7.17
N SER A 124 5.98 -10.37 7.77
CA SER A 124 4.99 -9.50 7.13
C SER A 124 5.44 -8.04 7.16
N GLY A 125 6.04 -7.60 8.26
CA GLY A 125 6.59 -6.24 8.40
C GLY A 125 7.68 -5.91 7.38
N LYS A 126 8.42 -6.91 6.88
CA LYS A 126 9.48 -6.71 5.88
C LYS A 126 9.00 -6.01 4.61
N TYR A 127 7.72 -6.16 4.25
CA TYR A 127 7.13 -5.52 3.07
C TYR A 127 6.93 -4.00 3.23
N PHE A 128 7.11 -3.49 4.45
CA PHE A 128 7.09 -2.08 4.79
C PHE A 128 8.49 -1.50 4.99
N VAL A 129 9.56 -2.31 4.94
CA VAL A 129 10.94 -1.84 5.03
C VAL A 129 11.42 -1.45 3.63
N TYR A 130 11.66 -0.16 3.39
CA TYR A 130 12.23 0.26 2.11
C TYR A 130 13.63 -0.31 1.89
N ASP A 131 13.88 -0.94 0.74
CA ASP A 131 15.22 -1.35 0.34
C ASP A 131 15.53 -1.01 -1.13
N LYS A 132 16.83 -0.99 -1.46
CA LYS A 132 17.34 -0.68 -2.81
C LYS A 132 16.97 -1.72 -3.89
N ASN A 133 16.44 -2.87 -3.49
CA ASN A 133 16.07 -3.99 -4.35
C ASN A 133 14.55 -4.08 -4.58
N GLY A 134 13.76 -3.08 -4.15
CA GLY A 134 12.31 -3.04 -4.32
C GLY A 134 11.50 -3.43 -3.07
N GLY A 135 12.11 -3.46 -1.90
CA GLY A 135 11.41 -3.55 -0.61
C GLY A 135 10.61 -2.28 -0.29
N GLY A 136 9.65 -2.40 0.63
CA GLY A 136 8.82 -1.27 1.08
C GLY A 136 7.69 -0.88 0.13
N TYR A 137 7.38 -1.71 -0.88
CA TYR A 137 6.32 -1.39 -1.85
C TYR A 137 4.91 -1.31 -1.24
N LEU A 138 4.65 -2.00 -0.12
CA LEU A 138 3.40 -1.86 0.62
C LEU A 138 3.37 -0.60 1.48
N ALA A 139 4.52 -0.05 1.87
CA ALA A 139 4.59 1.21 2.59
C ALA A 139 4.10 2.37 1.69
N SER A 140 4.62 2.48 0.46
CA SER A 140 4.18 3.53 -0.47
C SER A 140 2.71 3.38 -0.86
N PHE A 141 2.23 2.16 -1.06
CA PHE A 141 0.81 1.91 -1.33
C PHE A 141 -0.09 2.28 -0.15
N THR A 142 0.34 1.99 1.09
CA THR A 142 -0.41 2.39 2.30
C THR A 142 -0.46 3.90 2.44
N SER A 143 0.66 4.60 2.23
CA SER A 143 0.68 6.07 2.26
C SER A 143 -0.23 6.70 1.21
N PHE A 144 -0.32 6.10 0.00
CA PHE A 144 -1.28 6.54 -1.00
C PHE A 144 -2.74 6.39 -0.53
N LEU A 145 -3.10 5.23 0.04
CA LEU A 145 -4.47 4.99 0.53
C LEU A 145 -4.85 5.89 1.72
N CYS A 146 -3.88 6.25 2.55
CA CYS A 146 -4.06 7.11 3.72
C CYS A 146 -3.95 8.61 3.40
N HIS A 147 -3.63 8.98 2.16
CA HIS A 147 -3.54 10.38 1.76
C HIS A 147 -4.88 11.10 1.99
N PRO A 148 -4.90 12.36 2.48
CA PRO A 148 -6.14 13.09 2.78
C PRO A 148 -7.16 13.12 1.64
N ALA A 149 -6.68 13.25 0.40
CA ALA A 149 -7.53 13.21 -0.80
C ALA A 149 -8.29 11.87 -0.96
N MET A 150 -7.76 10.76 -0.48
CA MET A 150 -8.41 9.45 -0.53
C MET A 150 -9.41 9.25 0.63
N LEU A 151 -9.14 9.83 1.81
CA LEU A 151 -10.02 9.68 2.98
C LEU A 151 -11.46 10.15 2.70
N GLY A 152 -11.61 11.31 2.05
CA GLY A 152 -12.93 11.83 1.67
C GLY A 152 -13.70 10.90 0.73
N VAL A 153 -13.00 10.16 -0.13
CA VAL A 153 -13.60 9.18 -1.04
C VAL A 153 -14.14 7.99 -0.24
N TRP A 154 -13.34 7.44 0.67
CA TRP A 154 -13.75 6.29 1.50
C TRP A 154 -14.94 6.61 2.40
N LEU A 155 -15.00 7.80 2.97
CA LEU A 155 -16.13 8.23 3.82
C LEU A 155 -17.44 8.38 3.04
N ASN A 156 -17.39 8.51 1.71
CA ASN A 156 -18.57 8.64 0.84
C ASN A 156 -18.88 7.36 0.05
N PHE A 157 -18.31 6.21 0.43
CA PHE A 157 -18.42 4.96 -0.33
C PHE A 157 -19.86 4.49 -0.57
N LYS A 158 -20.81 4.84 0.31
CA LYS A 158 -22.24 4.56 0.11
C LYS A 158 -22.78 5.06 -1.24
N GLU A 159 -22.24 6.17 -1.73
CA GLU A 159 -22.69 6.80 -2.98
C GLU A 159 -22.33 5.94 -4.19
N ALA A 160 -21.17 5.27 -4.16
CA ALA A 160 -20.77 4.30 -5.19
C ALA A 160 -21.62 3.03 -5.21
N ILE A 161 -22.34 2.72 -4.12
CA ILE A 161 -23.30 1.62 -4.08
C ILE A 161 -24.66 2.04 -4.64
N ILE A 162 -25.06 3.29 -4.38
CA ILE A 162 -26.37 3.82 -4.77
C ILE A 162 -26.39 4.18 -6.25
N ASP A 163 -25.33 4.81 -6.75
CA ASP A 163 -25.23 5.32 -8.11
C ASP A 163 -24.14 4.55 -8.87
N PRO A 164 -24.50 3.68 -9.83
CA PRO A 164 -23.52 2.89 -10.58
C PRO A 164 -22.66 3.72 -11.54
N GLU A 165 -23.08 4.94 -11.89
CA GLU A 165 -22.37 5.81 -12.85
C GLU A 165 -21.48 6.85 -12.16
N ILE A 166 -21.45 6.87 -10.82
CA ILE A 166 -20.77 7.92 -10.07
C ILE A 166 -19.25 7.82 -10.17
N ASP A 167 -18.63 8.91 -10.59
CA ASP A 167 -17.22 9.16 -10.29
C ASP A 167 -17.15 9.72 -8.86
N LEU A 168 -16.94 8.83 -7.88
CA LEU A 168 -16.92 9.19 -6.47
C LEU A 168 -15.80 10.18 -6.15
N PHE A 169 -14.65 10.07 -6.81
CA PHE A 169 -13.54 11.01 -6.61
C PHE A 169 -13.95 12.41 -7.10
N LYS A 170 -14.56 12.49 -8.27
CA LYS A 170 -15.10 13.74 -8.82
C LYS A 170 -16.22 14.33 -7.98
N LYS A 171 -17.08 13.52 -7.37
CA LYS A 171 -18.10 14.01 -6.44
C LYS A 171 -17.48 14.71 -5.23
N VAL A 172 -16.42 14.15 -4.67
CA VAL A 172 -15.74 14.69 -3.48
C VAL A 172 -14.88 15.91 -3.82
N HIS A 173 -14.17 15.88 -4.95
CA HIS A 173 -13.12 16.87 -5.28
C HIS A 173 -13.45 17.79 -6.45
N GLY A 174 -14.63 17.64 -7.08
CA GLY A 174 -15.11 18.44 -8.21
C GLY A 174 -14.51 18.09 -9.59
N ILE A 175 -13.41 17.33 -9.62
CA ILE A 175 -12.70 16.90 -10.84
C ILE A 175 -12.30 15.43 -10.75
N SER A 176 -12.09 14.78 -11.89
CA SER A 176 -11.71 13.36 -11.89
C SER A 176 -10.36 13.13 -11.22
N LYS A 177 -10.12 11.90 -10.77
CA LYS A 177 -8.90 11.51 -10.05
C LYS A 177 -7.61 11.89 -10.79
N PHE A 178 -7.53 11.63 -12.09
CA PHE A 178 -6.33 11.92 -12.88
C PHE A 178 -6.17 13.41 -13.20
N GLU A 179 -7.27 14.16 -13.36
CA GLU A 179 -7.20 15.63 -13.47
C GLU A 179 -6.70 16.25 -12.16
N TYR A 180 -7.13 15.71 -11.02
CA TYR A 180 -6.66 16.13 -9.70
C TYR A 180 -5.16 15.85 -9.52
N PHE A 181 -4.70 14.66 -9.89
CA PHE A 181 -3.27 14.32 -9.84
C PHE A 181 -2.43 15.24 -10.72
N GLY A 182 -2.93 15.61 -11.91
CA GLY A 182 -2.25 16.58 -12.77
C GLY A 182 -2.10 17.98 -12.14
N LYS A 183 -2.93 18.33 -11.15
CA LYS A 183 -2.89 19.63 -10.45
C LYS A 183 -2.15 19.59 -9.11
N GLU A 184 -2.00 18.42 -8.50
CA GLU A 184 -1.42 18.22 -7.18
C GLU A 184 -0.13 17.37 -7.27
N PRO A 185 1.06 18.01 -7.45
CA PRO A 185 2.31 17.30 -7.69
C PRO A 185 2.70 16.31 -6.60
N GLU A 186 2.45 16.64 -5.33
CA GLU A 186 2.77 15.76 -4.21
C GLU A 186 1.96 14.47 -4.26
N LEU A 187 0.64 14.57 -4.47
CA LEU A 187 -0.21 13.38 -4.59
C LEU A 187 0.12 12.58 -5.84
N ASN A 188 0.41 13.24 -6.96
CA ASN A 188 0.86 12.56 -8.17
C ASN A 188 2.16 11.79 -7.92
N HIS A 189 3.10 12.36 -7.18
CA HIS A 189 4.33 11.68 -6.79
C HIS A 189 4.05 10.45 -5.90
N VAL A 190 3.21 10.61 -4.86
CA VAL A 190 2.83 9.51 -3.96
C VAL A 190 2.14 8.37 -4.73
N PHE A 191 1.20 8.71 -5.62
CA PHE A 191 0.51 7.74 -6.48
C PHE A 191 1.46 7.01 -7.41
N ASN A 192 2.28 7.74 -8.17
CA ASN A 192 3.22 7.14 -9.12
C ASN A 192 4.26 6.28 -8.41
N LYS A 193 4.75 6.70 -7.24
CA LYS A 193 5.65 5.89 -6.41
C LYS A 193 4.98 4.59 -5.98
N ALA A 194 3.76 4.65 -5.44
CA ALA A 194 3.01 3.48 -5.02
C ALA A 194 2.80 2.48 -6.17
N MET A 195 2.34 2.96 -7.33
CA MET A 195 2.13 2.12 -8.50
C MET A 195 3.43 1.52 -9.02
N ASN A 196 4.50 2.31 -9.09
CA ASN A 196 5.81 1.82 -9.52
C ASN A 196 6.35 0.73 -8.60
N ASP A 197 6.30 0.94 -7.28
CA ASP A 197 6.85 -0.02 -6.32
C ASP A 197 6.11 -1.37 -6.37
N VAL A 198 4.77 -1.34 -6.40
CA VAL A 198 3.93 -2.54 -6.48
C VAL A 198 4.15 -3.27 -7.81
N CYS A 199 4.04 -2.55 -8.93
CA CYS A 199 4.13 -3.16 -10.26
C CYS A 199 5.55 -3.70 -10.53
N THR A 200 6.60 -2.98 -10.12
CA THR A 200 7.99 -3.45 -10.27
C THR A 200 8.23 -4.74 -9.50
N THR A 201 7.71 -4.83 -8.26
CA THR A 201 7.87 -6.02 -7.43
C THR A 201 7.15 -7.23 -8.02
N HIS A 202 5.91 -7.07 -8.44
CA HIS A 202 5.16 -8.15 -9.10
C HIS A 202 5.77 -8.54 -10.44
N MET A 203 6.23 -7.56 -11.24
CA MET A 203 6.84 -7.84 -12.54
C MET A 203 8.11 -8.67 -12.42
N LYS A 204 8.94 -8.46 -11.40
CA LYS A 204 10.09 -9.34 -11.13
C LYS A 204 9.66 -10.81 -10.96
N LYS A 205 8.58 -11.06 -10.23
CA LYS A 205 8.02 -12.40 -10.04
C LYS A 205 7.36 -12.96 -11.28
N ILE A 206 6.63 -12.14 -12.03
CA ILE A 206 6.06 -12.53 -13.33
C ILE A 206 7.19 -12.99 -14.26
N LEU A 207 8.27 -12.21 -14.35
CA LEU A 207 9.41 -12.56 -15.19
C LEU A 207 10.12 -13.84 -14.76
N GLU A 208 10.01 -14.30 -13.51
CA GLU A 208 10.58 -15.58 -13.07
C GLU A 208 9.87 -16.78 -13.72
N VAL A 209 8.55 -16.66 -14.00
CA VAL A 209 7.71 -17.81 -14.39
C VAL A 209 7.06 -17.68 -15.77
N TYR A 210 6.84 -16.45 -16.25
CA TYR A 210 6.14 -16.18 -17.51
C TYR A 210 7.12 -16.03 -18.67
N THR A 211 6.99 -16.92 -19.66
CA THR A 211 7.81 -16.96 -20.87
C THR A 211 7.11 -16.36 -22.10
N GLY A 212 5.86 -15.91 -22.01
CA GLY A 212 5.11 -15.41 -23.16
C GLY A 212 5.61 -14.08 -23.74
N TYR A 213 6.76 -13.57 -23.28
CA TYR A 213 7.49 -12.47 -23.92
C TYR A 213 8.52 -12.95 -24.96
N GLU A 214 8.84 -14.25 -24.99
CA GLU A 214 9.77 -14.82 -25.95
C GLU A 214 9.26 -14.67 -27.38
N GLY A 215 10.14 -14.28 -28.30
CA GLY A 215 9.81 -14.09 -29.72
C GLY A 215 8.99 -12.83 -30.03
N ILE A 216 8.60 -12.03 -29.03
CA ILE A 216 7.95 -10.74 -29.26
C ILE A 216 8.96 -9.77 -29.91
N SER A 217 8.53 -9.08 -30.97
CA SER A 217 9.33 -8.06 -31.64
C SER A 217 9.07 -6.65 -31.10
N THR A 218 7.80 -6.32 -30.83
CA THR A 218 7.39 -5.01 -30.30
C THR A 218 6.36 -5.21 -29.19
N LEU A 219 6.58 -4.54 -28.06
CA LEU A 219 5.69 -4.55 -26.91
C LEU A 219 5.24 -3.13 -26.58
N VAL A 220 3.93 -2.92 -26.54
CA VAL A 220 3.32 -1.66 -26.11
C VAL A 220 2.78 -1.82 -24.70
N ASN A 221 3.30 -1.02 -23.77
CA ASN A 221 2.85 -0.97 -22.38
C ASN A 221 1.86 0.19 -22.22
N VAL A 222 0.56 -0.11 -22.31
CA VAL A 222 -0.55 0.85 -22.22
C VAL A 222 -0.86 1.17 -20.76
N ALA A 223 -1.04 2.47 -20.44
CA ALA A 223 -1.12 2.95 -19.06
C ALA A 223 0.12 2.52 -18.25
N GLY A 224 1.28 2.63 -18.90
CA GLY A 224 2.53 2.07 -18.40
C GLY A 224 3.16 2.83 -17.24
N GLY A 225 2.56 3.94 -16.82
CA GLY A 225 3.10 4.85 -15.84
C GLY A 225 4.49 5.33 -16.25
N THR A 226 5.43 5.26 -15.31
CA THR A 226 6.84 5.63 -15.58
C THR A 226 7.63 4.59 -16.37
N GLY A 227 6.98 3.49 -16.79
CA GLY A 227 7.55 2.47 -17.66
C GLY A 227 8.57 1.54 -16.98
N GLN A 228 8.65 1.52 -15.65
CA GLN A 228 9.57 0.60 -14.93
C GLN A 228 9.31 -0.87 -15.25
N CYS A 229 8.05 -1.28 -15.40
CA CYS A 229 7.72 -2.66 -15.79
C CYS A 229 8.25 -2.99 -17.18
N LEU A 230 8.01 -2.10 -18.16
CA LEU A 230 8.54 -2.28 -19.50
C LEU A 230 10.06 -2.37 -19.48
N LYS A 231 10.73 -1.51 -18.69
CA LYS A 231 12.19 -1.56 -18.49
C LYS A 231 12.67 -2.92 -17.99
N LEU A 232 11.98 -3.53 -17.03
CA LEU A 232 12.32 -4.88 -16.55
C LEU A 232 12.16 -5.94 -17.65
N ILE A 233 11.07 -5.88 -18.42
CA ILE A 233 10.79 -6.82 -19.51
C ILE A 233 11.89 -6.74 -20.57
N ILE A 234 12.19 -5.55 -21.08
CA ILE A 234 13.22 -5.38 -22.13
C ILE A 234 14.63 -5.70 -21.62
N SER A 235 14.89 -5.54 -20.32
CA SER A 235 16.19 -5.92 -19.72
C SER A 235 16.37 -7.43 -19.74
N LYS A 236 15.28 -8.20 -19.58
CA LYS A 236 15.29 -9.67 -19.69
C LYS A 236 15.22 -10.16 -21.14
N TYR A 237 14.52 -9.43 -22.01
CA TYR A 237 14.34 -9.76 -23.42
C TYR A 237 14.82 -8.61 -24.33
N PRO A 238 16.15 -8.46 -24.54
CA PRO A 238 16.71 -7.29 -25.23
C PRO A 238 16.32 -7.18 -26.71
N SER A 239 15.78 -8.24 -27.31
CA SER A 239 15.26 -8.23 -28.69
C SER A 239 13.93 -7.47 -28.83
N ILE A 240 13.22 -7.22 -27.73
CA ILE A 240 11.93 -6.54 -27.75
C ILE A 240 12.14 -5.03 -27.91
N LYS A 241 11.49 -4.44 -28.91
CA LYS A 241 11.32 -2.99 -29.00
C LYS A 241 10.18 -2.55 -28.06
N GLY A 242 10.52 -1.82 -27.00
CA GLY A 242 9.54 -1.33 -26.02
C GLY A 242 8.93 0.03 -26.40
N ILE A 243 7.61 0.14 -26.25
CA ILE A 243 6.85 1.40 -26.34
C ILE A 243 6.10 1.61 -25.01
N ASN A 244 6.43 2.67 -24.27
CA ASN A 244 5.68 3.04 -23.07
C ASN A 244 4.63 4.10 -23.41
N PHE A 245 3.38 3.88 -23.00
CA PHE A 245 2.26 4.70 -23.41
C PHE A 245 1.41 5.14 -22.21
N ASP A 246 1.28 6.45 -22.00
CA ASP A 246 0.52 7.03 -20.88
C ASP A 246 0.05 8.49 -21.17
N LEU A 247 -0.57 9.14 -20.19
CA LEU A 247 -0.96 10.55 -20.23
C LEU A 247 0.28 11.47 -20.30
N PRO A 248 0.16 12.69 -20.88
CA PRO A 248 1.30 13.59 -21.09
C PRO A 248 2.01 13.95 -19.80
N HIS A 249 1.25 14.34 -18.78
CA HIS A 249 1.79 14.69 -17.47
C HIS A 249 2.50 13.52 -16.76
N VAL A 250 2.19 12.27 -17.12
CA VAL A 250 2.88 11.09 -16.58
C VAL A 250 4.20 10.89 -17.31
N ILE A 251 4.18 10.91 -18.65
CA ILE A 251 5.37 10.71 -19.49
C ILE A 251 6.41 11.82 -19.27
N GLU A 252 5.99 13.08 -19.15
CA GLU A 252 6.88 14.23 -18.90
C GLU A 252 7.64 14.11 -17.57
N ASN A 253 7.01 13.51 -16.55
CA ASN A 253 7.61 13.32 -15.23
C ASN A 253 8.37 11.99 -15.10
N SER A 254 8.51 11.22 -16.18
CA SER A 254 9.12 9.90 -16.17
C SER A 254 10.59 9.93 -16.59
N PRO A 255 11.47 9.13 -15.97
CA PRO A 255 12.85 9.02 -16.41
C PRO A 255 12.93 8.37 -17.81
N PRO A 256 13.89 8.77 -18.65
CA PRO A 256 14.08 8.13 -19.95
C PRO A 256 14.44 6.65 -19.79
N ILE A 257 13.89 5.80 -20.66
CA ILE A 257 14.20 4.38 -20.72
C ILE A 257 15.11 4.14 -21.93
N PRO A 258 16.39 3.76 -21.74
CA PRO A 258 17.32 3.53 -22.84
C PRO A 258 16.77 2.50 -23.85
N GLY A 259 16.90 2.80 -25.15
CA GLY A 259 16.48 1.90 -26.23
C GLY A 259 14.97 1.85 -26.52
N ASN A 260 14.15 2.64 -25.82
CA ASN A 260 12.69 2.62 -25.95
C ASN A 260 12.12 3.91 -26.53
N GLN A 261 10.89 3.81 -27.05
CA GLN A 261 10.08 4.96 -27.44
C GLN A 261 9.03 5.25 -26.37
N SER A 262 9.03 6.46 -25.81
CA SER A 262 7.96 6.94 -24.94
C SER A 262 6.94 7.71 -25.78
N ILE A 263 5.67 7.36 -25.68
CA ILE A 263 4.56 8.00 -26.41
C ILE A 263 3.54 8.52 -25.41
N SER A 264 3.07 9.76 -25.59
CA SER A 264 2.02 10.37 -24.79
C SER A 264 0.78 10.69 -25.63
N LEU A 265 -0.40 10.70 -25.00
CA LEU A 265 -1.67 11.12 -25.63
C LEU A 265 -2.07 12.55 -25.27
N ALA A 266 -2.30 13.42 -26.24
CA ALA A 266 -3.12 14.61 -25.99
C ALA A 266 -4.56 14.15 -25.67
N ALA A 267 -5.09 14.48 -24.49
CA ALA A 267 -6.37 13.97 -24.00
C ALA A 267 -7.60 14.35 -24.87
N PRO A 268 -8.75 13.63 -24.77
CA PRO A 268 -8.99 12.46 -23.90
C PRO A 268 -9.32 11.18 -24.68
N THR A 269 -8.80 10.06 -24.14
CA THR A 269 -9.36 8.69 -24.08
C THR A 269 -8.38 7.60 -24.54
N CYS A 270 -7.78 6.90 -23.57
CA CYS A 270 -7.71 5.44 -23.69
C CYS A 270 -9.09 4.91 -23.32
N PHE A 271 -9.73 4.17 -24.24
CA PHE A 271 -11.01 3.53 -24.01
C PHE A 271 -10.88 2.49 -22.89
N CYS A 272 -11.27 2.88 -21.69
CA CYS A 272 -11.94 1.99 -20.74
C CYS A 272 -13.24 2.68 -20.38
N ARG A 273 -14.22 2.63 -21.30
CA ARG A 273 -15.62 2.77 -20.89
C ARG A 273 -15.90 1.52 -20.04
N SER A 274 -15.99 1.70 -18.73
CA SER A 274 -16.77 0.80 -17.91
C SER A 274 -18.20 0.80 -18.48
N ASN A 275 -18.60 -0.34 -19.05
CA ASN A 275 -20.01 -0.62 -19.31
C ASN A 275 -20.74 -0.85 -17.98
#